data_AF-A0A512TR74-F1
#
_entry.id   AF-A0A512TR74-F1
#
_cell.length_a   1.000
_cell.length_b   1.000
_cell.length_c   1.000
_cell.angle_alpha   90.00
_cell.angle_beta   90.00
_cell.angle_gamma   90.00
#
_symmetry.space_group_name_H-M   'P 1'
#
loop_
_entity.id
_entity.type
_entity.pdbx_description
1 polymer ?
#
loop_
_entity_poly.entity_id
_entity_poly.type
_entity_poly.pdbx_seq_one_letter_code
_entity_poly.pdbx_strand_id
1 'polypeptide(L)' 'MINQISFWDKQRVVFIEDDTKLHEDFKLGSEFEVFMEQEHNYIILHDGVFYGPLKEECK' A
#
# COMPACT_ATOMS: atom_id res chain seq x y z
N MET A 1 -7.81 10.55 27.78
CA MET A 1 -6.64 9.82 27.28
C MET A 1 -6.46 10.23 25.84
N ILE A 2 -5.39 10.97 25.53
CA ILE A 2 -5.05 11.28 24.15
C ILE A 2 -4.34 10.04 23.63
N ASN A 3 -5.01 9.25 22.79
CA ASN A 3 -4.30 8.25 21.99
C ASN A 3 -3.41 9.04 21.05
N GLN A 4 -2.17 9.28 21.48
CA GLN A 4 -1.14 9.82 20.62
C GLN A 4 -0.83 8.72 19.60
N ILE A 5 -1.53 8.75 18.47
CA ILE A 5 -1.22 7.90 17.32
C ILE A 5 0.25 8.16 17.01
N SER A 6 1.03 7.10 17.11
CA SER A 6 2.46 7.16 16.93
C SER A 6 2.70 7.62 15.49
N PHE A 7 3.67 8.50 15.25
CA PHE A 7 4.12 8.83 13.87
C PHE A 7 4.54 7.56 13.07
N TRP A 8 4.64 6.42 13.75
CA TRP A 8 5.00 5.11 13.26
C TRP A 8 3.80 4.23 12.87
N ASP A 9 2.55 4.63 13.17
CA ASP A 9 1.35 3.89 12.77
C ASP A 9 0.90 4.27 11.35
N LYS A 10 1.84 4.21 10.39
CA LYS A 10 1.48 4.41 8.99
C LYS A 10 0.70 3.19 8.49
N GLN A 11 -0.41 3.45 7.81
CA GLN A 11 -1.17 2.43 7.12
C GLN A 11 -0.27 1.74 6.08
N ARG A 12 -0.39 0.43 6.00
CA ARG A 12 0.33 -0.41 5.04
C ARG A 12 -0.65 -1.29 4.32
N VAL A 13 -0.28 -1.68 3.11
CA VAL A 13 -1.07 -2.58 2.27
C VAL A 13 -0.25 -3.81 1.98
N VAL A 14 -0.90 -4.96 2.05
CA VAL A 14 -0.31 -6.25 1.69
C VAL A 14 -1.00 -6.78 0.45
N PHE A 15 -0.24 -7.04 -0.60
CA PHE A 15 -0.78 -7.63 -1.83
C PHE A 15 -1.28 -9.05 -1.56
N ILE A 16 -2.52 -9.36 -1.98
CA ILE A 16 -3.13 -10.69 -1.80
C ILE A 16 -2.96 -11.60 -3.01
N GLU A 17 -2.40 -11.08 -4.10
CA GLU A 17 -2.01 -11.79 -5.31
C GLU A 17 -0.78 -11.11 -5.97
N ASP A 18 -0.23 -11.72 -7.01
CA ASP A 18 0.88 -11.13 -7.78
C ASP A 18 0.35 -10.05 -8.72
N ASP A 19 0.72 -8.80 -8.48
CA ASP A 19 0.46 -7.65 -9.36
C ASP A 19 1.74 -7.17 -10.06
N THR A 20 2.45 -8.11 -10.67
CA THR A 20 3.67 -7.82 -11.46
C THR A 20 3.36 -7.03 -12.74
N LYS A 21 2.08 -6.81 -13.05
CA LYS A 21 1.64 -5.92 -14.14
C LYS A 21 1.88 -4.45 -13.79
N LEU A 22 1.73 -4.11 -12.51
CA LEU A 22 1.96 -2.78 -11.99
C LEU A 22 3.45 -2.57 -11.64
N HIS A 23 4.06 -3.53 -10.95
CA HIS A 23 5.51 -3.57 -10.70
C HIS A 23 5.99 -4.98 -10.36
N GLU A 24 7.04 -5.47 -11.02
CA GLU A 24 8.24 -5.88 -10.28
C GLU A 24 8.08 -6.69 -8.99
N ASP A 25 8.09 -5.89 -7.92
CA ASP A 25 8.14 -6.28 -6.53
C ASP A 25 6.76 -6.49 -5.89
N PHE A 26 5.67 -6.21 -6.61
CA PHE A 26 4.30 -6.33 -6.12
C PHE A 26 3.85 -7.78 -6.24
N LYS A 27 4.46 -8.62 -5.40
CA LYS A 27 4.20 -10.06 -5.31
C LYS A 27 3.27 -10.36 -4.15
N LEU A 28 2.64 -11.51 -4.16
CA LEU A 28 1.84 -12.02 -3.07
C LEU A 28 2.57 -11.88 -1.72
N GLY A 29 1.95 -11.16 -0.79
CA GLY A 29 2.48 -10.95 0.56
C GLY A 29 3.52 -9.83 0.69
N SER A 30 3.86 -9.13 -0.40
CA SER A 30 4.65 -7.91 -0.33
C SER A 30 3.87 -6.80 0.38
N GLU A 31 4.58 -5.96 1.14
CA GLU A 31 4.01 -4.95 2.02
C GLU A 31 4.59 -3.57 1.68
N PHE A 32 3.72 -2.58 1.54
CA PHE A 32 4.11 -1.20 1.21
C PHE A 32 3.40 -0.18 2.09
N GLU A 33 4.11 0.92 2.42
CA GLU A 33 3.50 2.04 3.13
C GLU A 33 2.55 2.81 2.21
N VAL A 34 1.33 3.05 2.69
CA VAL A 34 0.35 3.88 1.99
C VAL A 34 0.75 5.34 2.13
N PHE A 35 0.89 6.01 1.00
CA PHE A 35 1.05 7.46 0.93
C PHE A 35 -0.30 8.17 1.06
N MET A 36 -1.32 7.66 0.36
CA MET A 36 -2.68 8.19 0.38
C MET A 36 -3.69 7.10 0.02
N GLU A 37 -4.89 7.15 0.60
CA GLU A 37 -6.00 6.28 0.22
C GLU A 37 -6.96 7.00 -0.73
N GLN A 38 -7.43 6.31 -1.78
CA GLN A 38 -8.50 6.77 -2.67
C GLN A 38 -9.72 5.86 -2.53
N GLU A 39 -10.81 6.12 -3.26
CA GLU A 39 -12.05 5.35 -3.13
C GLU A 39 -11.84 3.85 -3.44
N HIS A 40 -11.20 3.55 -4.57
CA HIS A 40 -11.08 2.18 -5.11
C HIS A 40 -9.66 1.60 -5.05
N ASN A 41 -8.65 2.43 -4.79
CA ASN A 41 -7.24 2.05 -4.81
C ASN A 41 -6.46 2.74 -3.69
N TYR A 42 -5.27 2.23 -3.42
CA TYR A 42 -4.28 2.91 -2.59
C TYR A 42 -3.33 3.70 -3.48
N ILE A 43 -2.60 4.65 -2.89
CA ILE A 43 -1.44 5.29 -3.50
C ILE A 43 -0.25 4.92 -2.63
N ILE A 44 0.70 4.18 -3.21
CA ILE A 44 1.95 3.80 -2.57
C ILE A 44 3.11 4.49 -3.28
N LEU A 45 4.17 4.81 -2.53
CA LEU A 45 5.42 5.33 -3.08
C LEU A 45 6.46 4.22 -3.02
N HIS A 46 6.88 3.73 -4.19
CA HIS A 46 7.92 2.71 -4.32
C HIS A 46 9.00 3.21 -5.29
N ASP A 47 10.26 3.19 -4.87
CA ASP A 47 11.41 3.68 -5.64
C ASP A 47 11.26 5.07 -6.27
N GLY A 48 10.56 5.98 -5.57
CA GLY A 48 10.32 7.35 -6.03
C GLY A 48 9.20 7.49 -7.06
N VAL A 49 8.48 6.40 -7.36
CA VAL A 49 7.34 6.36 -8.27
C VAL A 49 6.06 6.06 -7.50
N PHE A 50 4.97 6.73 -7.86
CA PHE A 50 3.66 6.47 -7.29
C PHE A 50 2.93 5.38 -8.04
N TYR A 51 2.42 4.39 -7.30
CA TYR A 51 1.63 3.30 -7.84
C TYR A 51 0.25 3.26 -7.20
N GLY A 52 -0.71 2.72 -7.96
CA GLY A 52 -2.12 2.71 -7.62
C GLY A 52 -2.72 1.31 -7.53
N PRO A 53 -2.30 0.42 -6.62
CA PRO A 53 -2.86 -0.92 -6.53
C PRO A 53 -4.33 -0.87 -6.08
N LEU A 54 -5.15 -1.74 -6.64
CA LEU A 54 -6.57 -1.81 -6.33
C LEU A 54 -6.78 -2.33 -4.90
N LYS A 55 -7.78 -1.80 -4.19
CA LYS A 55 -8.11 -2.29 -2.86
C LYS A 55 -8.54 -3.75 -2.86
N GLU A 56 -9.12 -4.22 -3.95
CA GLU A 56 -9.53 -5.62 -4.12
C GLU A 56 -8.33 -6.58 -4.17
N GLU A 57 -7.15 -6.08 -4.59
CA GLU A 57 -5.89 -6.82 -4.71
C GLU A 57 -4.99 -6.65 -3.46
N CYS A 58 -5.47 -5.94 -2.44
CA CYS A 58 -4.73 -5.59 -1.23
C CYS A 58 -5.55 -5.90 0.05
N LYS A 59 -4.87 -6.07 1.18
CA LYS A 59 -5.47 -6.16 2.51
C LYS A 59 -4.71 -5.33 3.55
#